data_AF-A0A1V1RHS7-F1
#
_entry.id   AF-A0A1V1RHS7-F1
#
_cell.length_a   1.000
_cell.length_b   1.000
_cell.length_c   1.000
_cell.angle_alpha   90.00
_cell.angle_beta   90.00
_cell.angle_gamma   90.00
#
_symmetry.space_group_name_H-M   'P 1'
#
loop_
_entity.id
_entity.type
_entity.pdbx_description
1 polymer ?
#
loop_
_entity_poly.entity_id
_entity_poly.type
_entity_poly.pdbx_seq_one_letter_code
_entity_poly.pdbx_strand_id
1 'polypeptide(L)'
;MTAERHEPRWLSRLVLDAIQHDTIATHGGLPGFRDESALESALTRPRHRFAYGETADVAELGAAYGYAIARNHPYVDGNKRTAFLAMVVFVELNGLRFEATEADVVDVMLRLAAGEIQEADLAEWLRKRTAARS
;
A
#
# COMPACT_ATOMS: atom_id res chain seq x y z
N MET A 1 28.48 11.23 -8.29
CA MET A 1 28.15 10.18 -7.30
C MET A 1 26.72 9.74 -7.57
N THR A 2 26.52 8.64 -8.28
CA THR A 2 25.22 7.99 -8.38
C THR A 2 24.88 7.45 -7.00
N ALA A 3 23.82 7.95 -6.37
CA ALA A 3 23.33 7.37 -5.12
C ALA A 3 23.02 5.89 -5.38
N GLU A 4 23.64 4.99 -4.61
CA GLU A 4 23.33 3.56 -4.70
C GLU A 4 21.84 3.36 -4.39
N ARG A 5 21.08 2.87 -5.37
CA ARG A 5 19.67 2.51 -5.16
C ARG A 5 19.63 1.30 -4.24
N HIS A 6 19.36 1.54 -2.97
CA HIS A 6 19.16 0.47 -1.99
C HIS A 6 17.85 -0.24 -2.27
N GLU A 7 17.88 -1.57 -2.28
CA GLU A 7 16.68 -2.37 -2.48
C GLU A 7 15.71 -2.16 -1.29
N PRO A 8 14.44 -1.83 -1.56
CA PRO A 8 13.43 -1.72 -0.52
C PRO A 8 13.20 -3.04 0.21
N ARG A 9 12.85 -2.93 1.49
CA ARG A 9 12.30 -4.05 2.25
C ARG A 9 10.86 -4.28 1.81
N TRP A 10 10.65 -5.34 1.05
CA TRP A 10 9.35 -5.66 0.46
C TRP A 10 8.38 -6.27 1.48
N LEU A 11 7.08 -6.04 1.27
CA LEU A 11 6.05 -6.83 1.94
C LEU A 11 6.06 -8.27 1.41
N SER A 12 5.95 -9.22 2.32
CA SER A 12 5.70 -10.62 2.02
C SER A 12 4.20 -10.91 2.03
N ARG A 13 3.80 -11.99 1.36
CA ARG A 13 2.42 -12.51 1.42
C ARG A 13 1.96 -12.72 2.87
N LEU A 14 2.83 -13.28 3.71
CA LEU A 14 2.56 -13.50 5.12
C LEU A 14 2.19 -12.20 5.87
N VAL A 15 2.88 -11.10 5.58
CA VAL A 15 2.57 -9.80 6.21
C VAL A 15 1.20 -9.28 5.75
N LEU A 16 0.88 -9.38 4.45
CA LEU A 16 -0.44 -8.96 3.96
C LEU A 16 -1.58 -9.83 4.53
N ASP A 17 -1.37 -11.14 4.62
CA ASP A 17 -2.36 -12.04 5.20
C ASP A 17 -2.58 -11.75 6.69
N ALA A 18 -1.50 -11.42 7.42
CA ALA A 18 -1.59 -11.00 8.82
C ALA A 18 -2.34 -9.67 8.98
N ILE A 19 -2.02 -8.67 8.15
CA ILE A 19 -2.73 -7.37 8.12
C ILE A 19 -4.23 -7.59 7.87
N GLN A 20 -4.57 -8.42 6.89
CA GLN A 20 -5.97 -8.71 6.56
C GLN A 20 -6.67 -9.43 7.70
N HIS A 21 -6.03 -10.44 8.29
CA HIS A 21 -6.59 -11.17 9.41
C HIS A 21 -6.90 -10.25 10.59
N ASP A 22 -5.94 -9.40 10.97
CA ASP A 22 -6.09 -8.42 12.05
C ASP A 22 -7.19 -7.39 11.76
N THR A 23 -7.26 -6.93 10.51
CA THR A 23 -8.29 -6.00 10.05
C THR A 23 -9.70 -6.57 10.24
N ILE A 24 -9.91 -7.82 9.80
CA ILE A 24 -11.21 -8.50 9.92
C ILE A 24 -11.54 -8.82 11.39
N ALA A 25 -10.55 -9.25 12.17
CA ALA A 25 -10.74 -9.54 13.59
C ALA A 25 -11.14 -8.29 14.39
N THR A 26 -10.51 -7.14 14.11
CA THR A 26 -10.72 -5.90 14.86
C THR A 26 -11.98 -5.15 14.45
N HIS A 27 -12.28 -5.10 13.15
CA HIS A 27 -13.32 -4.23 12.60
C HIS A 27 -14.50 -4.99 11.97
N GLY A 28 -14.49 -6.32 12.05
CA GLY A 28 -15.47 -7.17 11.40
C GLY A 28 -15.35 -7.23 9.87
N GLY A 29 -16.08 -8.18 9.30
CA GLY A 29 -16.11 -8.49 7.88
C GLY A 29 -16.03 -9.99 7.62
N LEU A 30 -16.04 -10.38 6.35
CA LEU A 30 -15.90 -11.77 5.95
C LEU A 30 -14.43 -12.11 5.63
N PRO A 31 -13.86 -13.16 6.27
CA PRO A 31 -12.53 -13.62 5.94
C PRO A 31 -12.51 -14.30 4.56
N GLY A 32 -11.32 -14.42 3.99
CA GLY A 32 -11.07 -15.18 2.77
C GLY A 32 -10.68 -14.33 1.56
N PHE A 33 -10.22 -15.03 0.53
CA PHE A 33 -9.81 -14.45 -0.74
C PHE A 33 -10.97 -14.51 -1.74
N ARG A 34 -11.14 -13.42 -2.47
CA ARG A 34 -11.94 -13.38 -3.70
C ARG A 34 -11.10 -13.83 -4.89
N ASP A 35 -9.86 -13.36 -4.96
CA ASP A 35 -8.93 -13.65 -6.04
C ASP A 35 -7.49 -13.57 -5.53
N GLU A 36 -6.84 -14.72 -5.39
CA GLU A 36 -5.45 -14.80 -4.96
C GLU A 36 -4.47 -14.33 -6.04
N SER A 37 -4.82 -14.48 -7.32
CA SER A 37 -3.96 -14.01 -8.42
C SER A 37 -3.90 -12.48 -8.44
N ALA A 38 -5.03 -11.83 -8.13
CA ALA A 38 -5.09 -10.39 -7.91
C ALA A 38 -4.17 -9.92 -6.77
N LEU A 39 -4.04 -10.71 -5.69
CA LEU A 39 -3.16 -10.39 -4.58
C LEU A 39 -1.67 -10.54 -4.96
N GLU A 40 -1.32 -11.63 -5.63
CA GLU A 40 0.04 -11.85 -6.13
C GLU A 40 0.46 -10.77 -7.14
N SER A 41 -0.48 -10.33 -7.98
CA SER A 41 -0.28 -9.18 -8.87
C SER A 41 0.00 -7.89 -8.08
N ALA A 42 -0.74 -7.64 -7.00
CA ALA A 42 -0.51 -6.48 -6.13
C ALA A 42 0.86 -6.53 -5.43
N LEU A 43 1.32 -7.71 -5.02
CA LEU A 43 2.66 -7.92 -4.45
C LEU A 43 3.78 -7.68 -5.47
N THR A 44 3.53 -8.03 -6.73
CA THR A 44 4.51 -7.99 -7.81
C THR A 44 4.64 -6.60 -8.43
N ARG A 45 3.55 -5.83 -8.48
CA ARG A 45 3.49 -4.48 -9.07
C ARG A 45 4.58 -3.51 -8.59
N PRO A 46 4.80 -3.29 -7.27
CA PRO A 46 5.86 -2.40 -6.80
C PRO A 46 7.27 -2.92 -7.14
N ARG A 47 7.48 -4.24 -7.15
CA ARG A 47 8.77 -4.82 -7.54
C ARG A 47 9.10 -4.56 -9.01
N HIS A 48 8.12 -4.73 -9.90
CA HIS A 48 8.26 -4.33 -11.31
C HIS A 48 8.54 -2.84 -11.43
N ARG A 49 7.82 -2.01 -10.67
CA ARG A 49 8.01 -0.56 -10.67
C ARG A 49 9.41 -0.14 -10.22
N PHE A 50 9.98 -0.81 -9.23
CA PHE A 50 11.36 -0.57 -8.80
C PHE A 50 12.39 -1.04 -9.83
N ALA A 51 12.17 -2.21 -10.44
CA ALA A 51 13.09 -2.78 -11.43
C ALA A 51 13.17 -1.94 -12.72
N TYR A 52 12.04 -1.41 -13.19
CA TYR A 52 11.97 -0.65 -14.45
C TYR A 52 11.85 0.86 -14.28
N GLY A 53 11.45 1.34 -13.10
CA GLY A 53 11.38 2.76 -12.78
C GLY A 53 12.76 3.26 -12.33
N GLU A 54 13.33 4.18 -13.10
CA GLU A 54 14.66 4.75 -12.83
C GLU A 54 14.71 5.48 -11.48
N THR A 55 13.59 6.06 -11.03
CA THR A 55 13.53 6.98 -9.88
C THR A 55 12.38 6.69 -8.90
N ALA A 56 11.77 5.51 -8.94
CA ALA A 56 10.65 5.16 -8.04
C ALA A 56 11.12 5.22 -6.57
N ASP A 57 10.48 6.09 -5.78
CA ASP A 57 10.73 6.24 -4.35
C ASP A 57 9.81 5.37 -3.49
N VAL A 58 10.08 5.33 -2.18
CA VAL A 58 9.32 4.50 -1.23
C VAL A 58 7.82 4.85 -1.21
N ALA A 59 7.46 6.13 -1.40
CA ALA A 59 6.06 6.53 -1.45
C ALA A 59 5.36 6.02 -2.72
N GLU A 60 6.04 6.07 -3.87
CA GLU A 60 5.52 5.53 -5.13
C GLU A 60 5.33 4.02 -5.07
N LEU A 61 6.28 3.29 -4.48
CA LEU A 61 6.17 1.85 -4.28
C LEU A 61 5.09 1.47 -3.26
N GLY A 62 4.95 2.24 -2.19
CA GLY A 62 3.87 2.09 -1.22
C GLY A 62 2.51 2.27 -1.89
N ALA A 63 2.32 3.37 -2.62
CA ALA A 63 1.09 3.64 -3.35
C ALA A 63 0.74 2.54 -4.36
N ALA A 64 1.73 1.91 -5.00
CA ALA A 64 1.50 0.78 -5.89
C ALA A 64 0.87 -0.43 -5.19
N TYR A 65 1.28 -0.74 -3.95
CA TYR A 65 0.61 -1.77 -3.12
C TYR A 65 -0.84 -1.37 -2.84
N GLY A 66 -1.04 -0.18 -2.27
CA GLY A 66 -2.37 0.29 -1.85
C GLY A 66 -3.35 0.37 -3.02
N TYR A 67 -2.92 0.96 -4.13
CA TYR A 67 -3.72 1.09 -5.35
C TYR A 67 -4.14 -0.28 -5.89
N ALA A 68 -3.20 -1.23 -6.03
CA ALA A 68 -3.50 -2.54 -6.58
C ALA A 68 -4.46 -3.35 -5.69
N ILE A 69 -4.27 -3.36 -4.37
CA ILE A 69 -5.17 -4.04 -3.43
C ILE A 69 -6.56 -3.38 -3.46
N ALA A 70 -6.62 -2.05 -3.43
CA ALA A 70 -7.87 -1.32 -3.44
C ALA A 70 -8.65 -1.50 -4.75
N ARG A 71 -7.98 -1.61 -5.91
CA ARG A 71 -8.62 -1.71 -7.23
C ARG A 71 -8.91 -3.14 -7.67
N ASN A 72 -8.09 -4.10 -7.29
CA ASN A 72 -8.28 -5.50 -7.70
C ASN A 72 -9.20 -6.28 -6.75
N HIS A 73 -9.43 -5.76 -5.54
CA HIS A 73 -10.29 -6.38 -4.51
C HIS A 73 -9.97 -7.87 -4.27
N PRO A 74 -8.71 -8.23 -3.93
CA PRO A 74 -8.31 -9.64 -3.78
C PRO A 74 -9.01 -10.37 -2.61
N TYR A 75 -9.54 -9.64 -1.63
CA TYR A 75 -10.21 -10.21 -0.47
C TYR A 75 -11.73 -10.11 -0.59
N VAL A 76 -12.46 -10.96 0.14
CA VAL A 76 -13.94 -10.91 0.21
C VAL A 76 -14.40 -9.59 0.84
N ASP A 77 -13.74 -9.17 1.91
CA ASP A 77 -13.97 -7.89 2.59
C ASP A 77 -12.62 -7.30 3.05
N GLY A 78 -12.60 -6.08 3.57
CA GLY A 78 -11.40 -5.48 4.17
C GLY A 78 -10.44 -4.83 3.18
N ASN A 79 -10.65 -4.96 1.86
CA ASN A 79 -9.71 -4.48 0.82
C ASN A 79 -9.20 -3.04 1.04
N LYS A 80 -10.08 -2.08 1.36
CA LYS A 80 -9.66 -0.68 1.60
C LYS A 80 -8.76 -0.55 2.83
N ARG A 81 -9.12 -1.20 3.92
CA ARG A 81 -8.36 -1.17 5.19
C ARG A 81 -7.00 -1.84 5.00
N THR A 82 -6.96 -2.99 4.33
CA THR A 82 -5.72 -3.70 4.02
C THR A 82 -4.85 -2.98 3.01
N ALA A 83 -5.44 -2.32 2.00
CA ALA A 83 -4.71 -1.45 1.09
C ALA A 83 -4.02 -0.29 1.84
N PHE A 84 -4.74 0.37 2.74
CA PHE A 84 -4.17 1.43 3.58
C PHE A 84 -3.02 0.91 4.45
N LEU A 85 -3.26 -0.16 5.22
CA LEU A 85 -2.25 -0.73 6.11
C LEU A 85 -1.03 -1.25 5.34
N ALA A 86 -1.21 -1.83 4.15
CA ALA A 86 -0.10 -2.24 3.29
C ALA A 86 0.79 -1.03 2.91
N MET A 87 0.20 0.11 2.55
CA MET A 87 0.98 1.33 2.28
C MET A 87 1.78 1.76 3.49
N VAL A 88 1.11 1.90 4.64
CA VAL A 88 1.73 2.40 5.89
C VAL A 88 2.85 1.46 6.35
N VAL A 89 2.58 0.16 6.45
CA VAL A 89 3.59 -0.82 6.87
C VAL A 89 4.77 -0.83 5.91
N PHE A 90 4.54 -0.73 4.59
CA PHE A 90 5.65 -0.68 3.63
C PHE A 90 6.52 0.56 3.81
N VAL A 91 5.94 1.76 3.88
CA VAL A 91 6.74 2.98 4.03
C VAL A 91 7.50 3.00 5.35
N GLU A 92 6.89 2.50 6.43
CA GLU A 92 7.52 2.42 7.73
C GLU A 92 8.64 1.39 7.81
N LEU A 93 8.45 0.24 7.16
CA LEU A 93 9.48 -0.79 7.02
C LEU A 93 10.72 -0.26 6.29
N ASN A 94 10.55 0.75 5.45
CA ASN A 94 11.58 1.40 4.65
C ASN A 94 12.07 2.74 5.24
N GLY A 95 11.88 2.94 6.55
CA GLY A 95 12.52 4.04 7.28
C GLY A 95 11.80 5.38 7.23
N LEU A 96 10.58 5.41 6.69
CA LEU A 96 9.70 6.57 6.81
C LEU A 96 8.82 6.46 8.06
N ARG A 97 8.27 7.59 8.48
CA ARG A 97 7.20 7.69 9.47
C ARG A 97 5.97 8.22 8.76
N PHE A 98 4.87 7.49 8.84
CA PHE A 98 3.60 7.94 8.30
C PHE A 98 2.88 8.83 9.31
N GLU A 99 2.33 9.95 8.85
CA GLU A 99 1.62 10.92 9.68
C GLU A 99 0.43 11.52 8.91
N ALA A 100 -0.78 11.12 9.30
CA ALA A 100 -2.04 11.66 8.82
C ALA A 100 -3.13 11.47 9.88
N THR A 101 -4.16 12.30 9.85
CA THR A 101 -5.34 12.08 10.68
C THR A 101 -6.19 10.94 10.13
N GLU A 102 -7.03 10.33 10.96
CA GLU A 102 -7.99 9.32 10.49
C GLU A 102 -8.92 9.89 9.40
N ALA A 103 -9.35 11.14 9.55
CA ALA A 103 -10.17 11.83 8.55
C ALA A 103 -9.47 11.95 7.19
N ASP A 104 -8.17 12.31 7.18
CA ASP A 104 -7.38 12.36 5.94
C ASP A 104 -7.28 10.99 5.26
N VAL A 105 -7.11 9.93 6.05
CA VAL A 105 -7.01 8.55 5.57
C VAL A 105 -8.34 8.10 4.97
N VAL A 106 -9.45 8.35 5.67
CA VAL A 106 -10.78 7.99 5.20
C VAL A 106 -11.09 8.71 3.88
N ASP A 107 -10.82 10.02 3.80
CA ASP A 107 -11.03 10.80 2.57
C ASP A 107 -10.27 10.21 1.38
N VAL A 108 -8.94 10.03 1.49
CA VAL A 108 -8.13 9.54 0.37
C VAL A 108 -8.54 8.13 -0.07
N MET A 109 -8.89 7.25 0.88
CA MET A 109 -9.29 5.87 0.58
C MET A 109 -10.69 5.78 -0.04
N LEU A 110 -11.60 6.69 0.30
CA LEU A 110 -12.91 6.80 -0.35
C LEU A 110 -12.75 7.30 -1.79
N ARG A 111 -11.97 8.36 -2.01
CA ARG A 111 -11.69 8.91 -3.34
C ARG A 111 -10.99 7.88 -4.24
N LEU A 112 -10.06 7.09 -3.68
CA LEU A 112 -9.41 5.98 -4.38
C LEU A 112 -10.44 4.92 -4.82
N ALA A 113 -11.33 4.53 -3.91
CA ALA A 113 -12.36 3.52 -4.19
C ALA A 113 -13.39 4.01 -5.22
N ALA A 114 -13.70 5.31 -5.21
CA ALA A 114 -14.54 5.98 -6.20
C ALA A 114 -13.84 6.13 -7.57
N GLY A 115 -12.52 5.90 -7.63
CA GLY A 115 -11.72 6.09 -8.85
C GLY A 115 -11.41 7.55 -9.17
N GLU A 116 -11.60 8.45 -8.22
CA GLU A 116 -11.37 9.89 -8.36
C GLU A 116 -9.89 10.27 -8.28
N ILE A 117 -9.07 9.41 -7.70
CA ILE A 117 -7.61 9.56 -7.66
C ILE A 117 -6.94 8.32 -8.25
N GLN A 118 -5.85 8.56 -8.98
CA GLN A 118 -5.04 7.54 -9.60
C GLN A 118 -3.86 7.16 -8.71
N GLU A 119 -3.11 6.13 -9.09
CA GLU A 119 -1.94 5.64 -8.36
C GLU A 119 -0.89 6.74 -8.12
N ALA A 120 -0.71 7.66 -9.08
CA ALA A 120 0.22 8.78 -8.97
C ALA A 120 -0.22 9.81 -7.92
N ASP A 121 -1.51 10.12 -7.87
CA ASP A 121 -2.07 11.04 -6.86
C ASP A 121 -1.94 10.45 -5.45
N LEU A 122 -2.16 9.13 -5.33
CA LEU A 122 -1.96 8.40 -4.07
C LEU A 122 -0.49 8.44 -3.63
N ALA A 123 0.45 8.31 -4.57
CA ALA A 123 1.88 8.43 -4.29
C ALA A 123 2.25 9.84 -3.81
N GLU A 124 1.69 10.88 -4.44
CA GLU A 124 1.92 12.27 -4.01
C GLU A 124 1.34 12.53 -2.61
N TRP A 125 0.13 12.05 -2.35
CA TRP A 125 -0.48 12.12 -1.03
C TRP A 125 0.39 11.41 0.02
N LEU A 126 0.84 10.19 -0.27
CA LEU A 126 1.67 9.41 0.67
C LEU A 126 3.02 10.10 0.93
N ARG A 127 3.61 10.74 -0.08
CA ARG A 127 4.85 11.51 0.06
C ARG A 127 4.68 12.74 0.96
N LYS A 128 3.51 13.40 0.92
CA LYS A 128 3.18 14.52 1.82
C LYS A 128 2.88 14.08 3.25
N ARG A 129 2.48 12.82 3.44
CA ARG A 129 2.16 12.22 4.75
C ARG A 129 3.28 11.34 5.29
N THR A 130 4.48 11.43 4.73
CA THR A 130 5.64 10.69 5.22
C THR A 130 6.84 11.59 5.41
N ALA A 131 7.62 11.31 6.45
CA ALA A 131 8.89 11.97 6.73
C ALA A 131 9.95 10.92 7.08
N ALA A 132 11.23 11.26 6.93
CA ALA A 132 12.31 10.39 7.39
C ALA A 132 12.19 10.15 8.90
N ARG A 133 12.39 8.90 9.34
CA ARG A 133 12.44 8.56 10.76
C ARG A 133 13.74 9.14 11.32
N SER A 134 13.63 10.16 12.18
CA SER A 134 14.73 10.79 12.93
C SER A 134 15.29 9.88 14.01
#